data_AF-A0A1G5S5T0-F1
#
_entry.id   AF-A0A1G5S5T0-F1
#
_cell.length_a   1.000
_cell.length_b   1.000
_cell.length_c   1.000
_cell.angle_alpha   90.00
_cell.angle_beta   90.00
_cell.angle_gamma   90.00
#
_symmetry.space_group_name_H-M   'P 1'
#
loop_
_entity.id
_entity.type
_entity.pdbx_description
1 polymer ?
#
loop_
_entity_poly.entity_id
_entity_poly.type
_entity_poly.pdbx_seq_one_letter_code
_entity_poly.pdbx_strand_id
1 'polypeptide(L)'
;MKKVITVIATFFMLVMLSLAVDQVLTWGRLLDGIVDWLDIVLYVVLGLLFLIYVLLPILRWQAYPTPETLSAALRGSLKQKRKLLRQVRRHVTEETERAEVDALLKSQDEAAVQTYLEGYYKKRSAAAKAAAGASATQCFAVVAANQNSVLDAVMILIFNISMIHKIYSSFRMRDSFLNIGRYYRNTVLQASVTGLFESLDDEIVEILSSRSLELTRKIPFADVIMSSILQGFANGYMTYYYGYLSILSFERTLYGTDESDVTLRRRARRDTRSFMMSMVGKPLDQLAKRMKPSFGTFFNFGKKSPDDLDGEPEF
;
A
#
# COMPACT_ATOMS: atom_id res chain seq x y z
N MET A 1 -27.92 -3.98 -8.78
CA MET A 1 -26.66 -4.57 -9.29
C MET A 1 -25.76 -5.14 -8.19
N LYS A 2 -25.27 -4.38 -7.20
CA LYS A 2 -24.36 -4.91 -6.15
C LYS A 2 -24.89 -6.14 -5.40
N LYS A 3 -26.16 -6.11 -4.96
CA LYS A 3 -26.80 -7.26 -4.28
C LYS A 3 -26.88 -8.50 -5.18
N VAL A 4 -27.11 -8.32 -6.47
CA VAL A 4 -27.20 -9.43 -7.44
C VAL A 4 -25.84 -10.07 -7.67
N ILE A 5 -24.78 -9.27 -7.83
CA ILE A 5 -23.40 -9.77 -7.97
C ILE A 5 -22.96 -10.52 -6.72
N THR A 6 -23.28 -10.01 -5.51
CA THR A 6 -22.93 -10.71 -4.27
C THR A 6 -23.68 -12.04 -4.14
N VAL A 7 -24.97 -12.10 -4.51
CA VAL A 7 -25.73 -13.36 -4.49
C VAL A 7 -25.14 -14.38 -5.48
N ILE A 8 -24.80 -13.95 -6.70
CA ILE A 8 -24.18 -14.83 -7.71
C ILE A 8 -22.81 -15.34 -7.24
N ALA A 9 -21.97 -14.46 -6.68
CA ALA A 9 -20.66 -14.85 -6.18
C ALA A 9 -20.75 -15.82 -4.99
N THR A 10 -21.67 -15.59 -4.05
CA THR A 10 -21.93 -16.49 -2.93
C THR A 10 -22.44 -17.84 -3.43
N PHE A 11 -23.37 -17.85 -4.38
CA PHE A 11 -23.87 -19.10 -4.98
C PHE A 11 -22.74 -19.88 -5.65
N PHE A 12 -21.92 -19.23 -6.47
CA PHE A 12 -20.78 -19.87 -7.13
C PHE A 12 -19.75 -20.41 -6.13
N MET A 13 -19.47 -19.66 -5.05
CA MET A 13 -18.58 -20.11 -3.98
C MET A 13 -19.12 -21.36 -3.28
N LEU A 14 -20.43 -21.41 -3.00
CA LEU A 14 -21.07 -22.58 -2.40
C LEU A 14 -21.00 -23.80 -3.32
N VAL A 15 -21.23 -23.61 -4.63
CA VAL A 15 -21.11 -24.69 -5.62
C VAL A 15 -19.67 -25.19 -5.71
N MET A 16 -18.68 -24.30 -5.72
CA MET A 16 -17.26 -24.69 -5.73
C MET A 16 -16.89 -25.46 -4.46
N LEU A 17 -17.39 -25.03 -3.30
CA LEU A 17 -17.18 -25.73 -2.04
C LEU A 17 -17.81 -27.12 -2.07
N SER A 18 -19.04 -27.27 -2.59
CA SER A 18 -19.68 -28.58 -2.69
C SER A 18 -18.93 -29.52 -3.63
N LEU A 19 -18.41 -29.02 -4.75
CA LEU A 19 -17.59 -29.80 -5.68
C LEU A 19 -16.29 -30.27 -5.04
N ALA A 20 -15.63 -29.41 -4.26
CA ALA A 20 -14.41 -29.77 -3.54
C ALA A 20 -14.67 -30.87 -2.49
N VAL A 21 -15.78 -30.77 -1.75
CA VAL A 21 -16.19 -31.80 -0.79
C VAL A 21 -16.50 -33.12 -1.51
N ASP A 22 -17.22 -33.08 -2.62
CA ASP A 22 -17.56 -34.28 -3.37
C ASP A 22 -16.33 -34.99 -3.95
N GLN A 23 -15.34 -34.22 -4.44
CA GLN A 23 -14.07 -34.79 -4.83
C GLN A 23 -13.42 -35.51 -3.66
N VAL A 24 -13.27 -34.87 -2.50
CA VAL A 24 -12.68 -35.49 -1.30
C VAL A 24 -13.41 -36.78 -0.89
N LEU A 25 -14.76 -36.78 -0.93
CA LEU A 25 -15.56 -37.98 -0.63
C LEU A 25 -15.36 -39.09 -1.66
N THR A 26 -15.16 -38.74 -2.93
CA THR A 26 -14.87 -39.69 -4.01
C THR A 26 -13.50 -40.35 -3.80
N TRP A 27 -12.48 -39.58 -3.42
CA TRP A 27 -11.17 -40.13 -3.05
C TRP A 27 -11.27 -41.09 -1.86
N GLY A 28 -12.05 -40.75 -0.83
CA GLY A 28 -12.29 -41.66 0.31
C GLY A 28 -12.93 -42.99 -0.10
N ARG A 29 -13.98 -42.96 -0.94
CA ARG A 29 -14.65 -44.16 -1.46
C ARG A 29 -13.75 -45.04 -2.33
N LEU A 30 -12.84 -44.43 -3.10
CA LEU A 30 -11.87 -45.19 -3.90
C LEU A 30 -10.85 -45.95 -3.02
N LEU A 31 -10.51 -45.40 -1.86
CA LEU A 31 -9.58 -46.02 -0.91
C LEU A 31 -10.23 -47.11 -0.05
N ASP A 32 -11.51 -46.95 0.27
CA ASP A 32 -12.33 -47.96 0.96
C ASP A 32 -12.36 -49.29 0.18
N GLY A 33 -12.39 -49.21 -1.16
CA GLY A 33 -12.29 -50.40 -2.03
C GLY A 33 -10.94 -51.14 -1.96
N ILE A 34 -9.93 -50.60 -1.27
CA ILE A 34 -8.61 -51.22 -1.09
C ILE A 34 -8.44 -51.72 0.35
N VAL A 35 -8.74 -50.87 1.36
CA VAL A 35 -8.56 -51.18 2.78
C VAL A 35 -9.61 -50.46 3.65
N ASP A 36 -10.36 -51.21 4.45
CA ASP A 36 -11.51 -50.77 5.28
C ASP A 36 -11.26 -49.62 6.28
N TRP A 37 -10.01 -49.26 6.61
CA TRP A 37 -9.71 -48.18 7.56
C TRP A 37 -9.09 -46.94 6.91
N LEU A 38 -8.73 -47.03 5.62
CA LEU A 38 -7.93 -46.02 4.95
C LEU A 38 -8.75 -44.76 4.64
N ASP A 39 -10.05 -44.90 4.44
CA ASP A 39 -11.00 -43.80 4.27
C ASP A 39 -11.10 -42.95 5.56
N ILE A 40 -11.20 -43.59 6.73
CA ILE A 40 -11.24 -42.94 8.05
C ILE A 40 -9.96 -42.15 8.26
N VAL A 41 -8.80 -42.76 7.98
CA VAL A 41 -7.51 -42.07 8.13
C VAL A 41 -7.39 -40.88 7.18
N LEU A 42 -7.84 -41.02 5.93
CA LEU A 42 -7.88 -39.90 4.98
C LEU A 42 -8.74 -38.75 5.54
N TYR A 43 -9.95 -39.03 6.03
CA TYR A 43 -10.85 -38.01 6.56
C TYR A 43 -10.31 -37.33 7.83
N VAL A 44 -9.68 -38.09 8.72
CA VAL A 44 -9.04 -37.52 9.93
C VAL A 44 -7.87 -36.62 9.54
N VAL A 45 -7.01 -37.04 8.61
CA VAL A 45 -5.87 -36.24 8.15
C VAL A 45 -6.35 -34.96 7.45
N LEU A 46 -7.32 -35.06 6.53
CA LEU A 46 -7.89 -33.90 5.85
C LEU A 46 -8.59 -32.95 6.83
N GLY A 47 -9.33 -33.49 7.80
CA GLY A 47 -9.94 -32.70 8.87
C GLY A 47 -8.91 -31.97 9.72
N LEU A 48 -7.80 -32.62 10.07
CA LEU A 48 -6.70 -32.01 10.81
C LEU A 48 -6.00 -30.91 9.99
N LEU A 49 -5.72 -31.17 8.71
CA LEU A 49 -5.15 -30.17 7.80
C LEU A 49 -6.10 -28.96 7.66
N PHE A 50 -7.40 -29.20 7.49
CA PHE A 50 -8.40 -28.13 7.44
C PHE A 50 -8.41 -27.31 8.75
N LEU A 51 -8.36 -27.97 9.91
CA LEU A 51 -8.29 -27.30 11.20
C LEU A 51 -7.04 -26.41 11.29
N ILE A 52 -5.87 -26.94 10.93
CA ILE A 52 -4.58 -26.26 11.10
C ILE A 52 -4.39 -25.12 10.10
N TYR A 53 -4.77 -25.32 8.83
CA TYR A 53 -4.47 -24.39 7.74
C TYR A 53 -5.64 -23.46 7.37
N VAL A 54 -6.88 -23.82 7.70
CA VAL A 54 -8.05 -22.98 7.42
C VAL A 54 -8.62 -22.41 8.71
N LEU A 55 -9.00 -23.27 9.65
CA LEU A 55 -9.74 -22.83 10.83
C LEU A 55 -8.86 -22.00 11.79
N LEU A 56 -7.66 -22.48 12.13
CA LEU A 56 -6.75 -21.81 13.06
C LEU A 56 -6.31 -20.42 12.58
N PRO A 57 -5.93 -20.20 11.30
CA PRO A 57 -5.62 -18.86 10.80
C PRO A 57 -6.82 -17.92 10.88
N ILE A 58 -8.03 -18.39 10.55
CA ILE A 58 -9.25 -17.58 10.65
C ILE A 58 -9.53 -17.19 12.11
N LEU A 59 -9.42 -18.13 13.04
CA LEU A 59 -9.62 -17.88 14.47
C LEU A 59 -8.56 -16.92 15.04
N ARG A 60 -7.28 -17.11 14.67
CA ARG A 60 -6.20 -16.17 15.04
C ARG A 60 -6.45 -14.78 14.46
N TRP A 61 -6.93 -14.70 13.22
CA TRP A 61 -7.26 -13.44 12.56
C TRP A 61 -8.43 -12.71 13.24
N GLN A 62 -9.45 -13.43 13.70
CA GLN A 62 -10.57 -12.85 14.45
C GLN A 62 -10.18 -12.35 15.85
N ALA A 63 -9.07 -12.83 16.42
CA ALA A 63 -8.59 -12.40 17.72
C ALA A 63 -7.94 -10.99 17.72
N TYR A 64 -7.65 -10.42 16.55
CA TYR A 64 -7.11 -9.06 16.44
C TYR A 64 -8.19 -7.98 16.64
N PRO A 65 -7.89 -6.89 17.37
CA PRO A 65 -8.85 -5.82 17.63
C PRO A 65 -9.21 -5.05 16.34
N THR A 66 -10.44 -4.56 16.28
CA THR A 66 -10.89 -3.59 15.27
C THR A 66 -10.55 -2.16 15.70
N PRO A 67 -10.45 -1.21 14.76
CA PRO A 67 -10.22 0.21 15.08
C PRO A 67 -11.16 0.80 16.13
N GLU A 68 -12.43 0.41 16.10
CA GLU A 68 -13.47 0.87 17.04
C GLU A 68 -13.30 0.26 18.42
N THR A 69 -12.97 -1.04 18.51
CA THR A 69 -12.70 -1.67 19.81
C THR A 69 -11.42 -1.12 20.44
N LEU A 70 -10.47 -0.70 19.61
CA LEU A 70 -9.22 -0.11 20.05
C LEU A 70 -9.42 1.31 20.57
N SER A 71 -10.19 2.14 19.87
CA SER A 71 -10.52 3.49 20.33
C SER A 71 -11.35 3.47 21.60
N ALA A 72 -12.35 2.57 21.69
CA ALA A 72 -13.14 2.37 22.90
C ALA A 72 -12.27 1.86 24.07
N ALA A 73 -11.21 1.09 23.81
CA ALA A 73 -10.29 0.63 24.85
C ALA A 73 -9.32 1.72 25.32
N LEU A 74 -8.85 2.58 24.41
CA LEU A 74 -7.97 3.72 24.71
C LEU A 74 -8.69 4.84 25.47
N ARG A 75 -9.97 5.09 25.17
CA ARG A 75 -10.78 6.10 25.89
C ARG A 75 -11.59 5.53 27.05
N GLY A 76 -11.58 4.21 27.18
CA GLY A 76 -12.36 3.50 28.17
C GLY A 76 -11.72 3.50 29.55
N SER A 77 -12.34 2.74 30.45
CA SER A 77 -11.86 2.53 31.83
C SER A 77 -10.44 1.91 31.88
N LEU A 78 -9.75 2.09 33.02
CA LEU A 78 -8.48 1.43 33.33
C LEU A 78 -8.49 -0.09 33.04
N LYS A 79 -9.63 -0.78 33.22
CA LYS A 79 -9.79 -2.20 32.92
C LYS A 79 -9.63 -2.51 31.43
N GLN A 80 -10.16 -1.66 30.56
CA GLN A 80 -10.06 -1.78 29.10
C GLN A 80 -8.65 -1.42 28.61
N LYS A 81 -8.04 -0.36 29.16
CA LYS A 81 -6.65 0.01 28.90
C LYS A 81 -5.68 -1.11 29.29
N ARG A 82 -5.88 -1.75 30.44
CA ARG A 82 -5.10 -2.93 30.87
C ARG A 82 -5.30 -4.16 29.97
N LYS A 83 -6.49 -4.37 29.43
CA LYS A 83 -6.74 -5.44 28.44
C LYS A 83 -5.92 -5.19 27.17
N LEU A 84 -5.87 -3.93 26.73
CA LEU A 84 -5.07 -3.51 25.59
C LEU A 84 -3.57 -3.64 25.87
N LEU A 85 -3.11 -3.22 27.04
CA LEU A 85 -1.73 -3.33 27.48
C LEU A 85 -1.26 -4.80 27.53
N ARG A 86 -2.13 -5.73 27.96
CA ARG A 86 -1.86 -7.18 27.86
C ARG A 86 -1.71 -7.67 26.42
N GLN A 87 -2.42 -7.09 25.47
CA GLN A 87 -2.26 -7.40 24.06
C GLN A 87 -0.93 -6.86 23.53
N VAL A 88 -0.57 -5.61 23.90
CA VAL A 88 0.73 -5.02 23.57
C VAL A 88 1.88 -5.90 24.08
N ARG A 89 1.81 -6.36 25.34
CA ARG A 89 2.81 -7.26 25.95
C ARG A 89 3.12 -8.50 25.11
N ARG A 90 2.11 -9.12 24.48
CA ARG A 90 2.28 -10.32 23.64
C ARG A 90 3.09 -10.06 22.37
N HIS A 91 3.27 -8.81 21.99
CA HIS A 91 3.87 -8.39 20.72
C HIS A 91 5.14 -7.57 20.89
N VAL A 92 5.44 -7.12 22.10
CA VAL A 92 6.74 -6.54 22.42
C VAL A 92 7.78 -7.65 22.41
N THR A 93 8.84 -7.48 21.62
CA THR A 93 9.97 -8.41 21.54
C THR A 93 11.15 -7.95 22.37
N GLU A 94 11.29 -6.63 22.59
CA GLU A 94 12.36 -6.04 23.38
C GLU A 94 12.13 -6.27 24.87
N GLU A 95 13.17 -6.71 25.58
CA GLU A 95 13.09 -7.08 26.99
C GLU A 95 12.87 -5.86 27.91
N THR A 96 13.45 -4.72 27.53
CA THR A 96 13.28 -3.43 28.21
C THR A 96 11.83 -2.92 28.12
N GLU A 97 11.25 -2.92 26.92
CA GLU A 97 9.87 -2.51 26.67
C GLU A 97 8.88 -3.51 27.33
N ARG A 98 9.24 -4.80 27.43
CA ARG A 98 8.45 -5.79 28.20
C ARG A 98 8.42 -5.49 29.69
N ALA A 99 9.58 -5.16 30.27
CA ALA A 99 9.67 -4.84 31.69
C ALA A 99 8.84 -3.58 32.03
N GLU A 100 8.87 -2.57 31.16
CA GLU A 100 8.05 -1.36 31.29
C GLU A 100 6.55 -1.67 31.23
N VAL A 101 6.12 -2.49 30.26
CA VAL A 101 4.72 -2.94 30.14
C VAL A 101 4.29 -3.73 31.37
N ASP A 102 5.16 -4.58 31.92
CA ASP A 102 4.87 -5.38 33.11
C ASP A 102 4.76 -4.54 34.39
N ALA A 103 5.56 -3.47 34.50
CA ALA A 103 5.43 -2.48 35.56
C ALA A 103 4.09 -1.72 35.46
N LEU A 104 3.72 -1.29 34.25
CA LEU A 104 2.46 -0.59 33.97
C LEU A 104 1.21 -1.48 34.14
N LEU A 105 1.33 -2.80 33.94
CA LEU A 105 0.24 -3.73 34.22
C LEU A 105 -0.05 -3.87 35.71
N LYS A 106 0.96 -3.66 36.56
CA LYS A 106 0.85 -3.70 38.02
C LYS A 106 0.50 -2.34 38.62
N SER A 107 0.82 -1.24 37.94
CA SER A 107 0.50 0.12 38.42
C SER A 107 -1.02 0.38 38.39
N GLN A 108 -1.51 1.14 39.36
CA GLN A 108 -2.89 1.66 39.37
C GLN A 108 -3.01 3.03 38.69
N ASP A 109 -1.89 3.57 38.20
CA ASP A 109 -1.85 4.89 37.57
C ASP A 109 -2.41 4.81 36.14
N GLU A 110 -3.62 5.34 35.97
CA GLU A 110 -4.30 5.41 34.68
C GLU A 110 -3.63 6.38 33.71
N ALA A 111 -3.03 7.47 34.20
CA ALA A 111 -2.37 8.46 33.37
C ALA A 111 -1.09 7.88 32.76
N ALA A 112 -0.29 7.19 33.56
CA ALA A 112 0.92 6.51 33.07
C ALA A 112 0.61 5.46 31.98
N VAL A 113 -0.43 4.65 32.18
CA VAL A 113 -0.88 3.66 31.18
C VAL A 113 -1.35 4.36 29.90
N GLN A 114 -2.07 5.47 30.02
CA GLN A 114 -2.54 6.25 28.87
C GLN A 114 -1.37 6.80 28.06
N THR A 115 -0.42 7.49 28.72
CA THR A 115 0.74 8.09 28.05
C THR A 115 1.59 7.05 27.32
N TYR A 116 1.80 5.89 27.93
CA TYR A 116 2.53 4.80 27.28
C TYR A 116 1.80 4.29 26.02
N LEU A 117 0.49 4.03 26.12
CA LEU A 117 -0.29 3.54 24.99
C LEU A 117 -0.33 4.56 23.85
N GLU A 118 -0.48 5.85 24.14
CA GLU A 118 -0.45 6.92 23.13
C GLU A 118 0.91 7.00 22.44
N GLY A 119 2.01 6.92 23.19
CA GLY A 119 3.37 6.87 22.66
C GLY A 119 3.60 5.65 21.77
N TYR A 120 3.13 4.47 22.21
CA TYR A 120 3.20 3.22 21.47
C TYR A 120 2.48 3.33 20.11
N TYR A 121 1.23 3.82 20.10
CA TYR A 121 0.46 3.98 18.86
C TYR A 121 0.99 5.10 17.95
N LYS A 122 1.59 6.15 18.51
CA LYS A 122 2.27 7.19 17.73
C LYS A 122 3.49 6.64 16.99
N LYS A 123 4.31 5.80 17.65
CA LYS A 123 5.44 5.09 17.01
C LYS A 123 4.96 4.17 15.89
N ARG A 124 3.84 3.45 16.09
CA ARG A 124 3.24 2.59 15.06
C ARG A 124 2.64 3.39 13.89
N SER A 125 2.06 4.56 14.14
CA SER A 125 1.59 5.44 13.06
C SER A 125 2.74 5.91 12.17
N ALA A 126 3.89 6.28 12.76
CA ALA A 126 5.08 6.61 11.98
C ALA A 126 5.55 5.42 11.11
N ALA A 127 5.54 4.20 11.65
CA ALA A 127 5.85 2.99 10.89
C ALA A 127 4.84 2.74 9.74
N ALA A 128 3.55 2.96 9.98
CA ALA A 128 2.51 2.84 8.96
C ALA A 128 2.70 3.85 7.82
N LYS A 129 3.07 5.11 8.15
CA LYS A 129 3.38 6.16 7.17
C LYS A 129 4.60 5.78 6.32
N ALA A 130 5.65 5.24 6.95
CA ALA A 130 6.81 4.73 6.22
C ALA A 130 6.45 3.56 5.28
N ALA A 131 5.57 2.64 5.71
CA ALA A 131 5.11 1.54 4.88
C ALA A 131 4.26 2.00 3.68
N ALA A 132 3.42 3.02 3.87
CA ALA A 132 2.67 3.67 2.80
C ALA A 132 3.61 4.35 1.79
N GLY A 133 4.61 5.08 2.29
CA GLY A 133 5.66 5.69 1.47
C GLY A 133 6.41 4.67 0.62
N ALA A 134 6.89 3.58 1.23
CA ALA A 134 7.59 2.52 0.53
C ALA A 134 6.73 1.87 -0.57
N SER A 135 5.44 1.64 -0.30
CA SER A 135 4.52 1.04 -1.28
C SER A 135 4.23 2.01 -2.45
N ALA A 136 4.12 3.30 -2.18
CA ALA A 136 3.96 4.33 -3.21
C ALA A 136 5.22 4.46 -4.08
N THR A 137 6.41 4.42 -3.49
CA THR A 137 7.68 4.40 -4.22
C THR A 137 7.82 3.17 -5.11
N GLN A 138 7.44 1.99 -4.61
CA GLN A 138 7.43 0.76 -5.40
C GLN A 138 6.43 0.84 -6.57
N CYS A 139 5.23 1.36 -6.31
CA CYS A 139 4.20 1.57 -7.33
C CYS A 139 4.70 2.53 -8.42
N PHE A 140 5.26 3.68 -8.03
CA PHE A 140 5.87 4.62 -8.96
C PHE A 140 6.96 3.96 -9.81
N ALA A 141 7.91 3.27 -9.17
CA ALA A 141 9.06 2.72 -9.87
C ALA A 141 8.67 1.64 -10.88
N VAL A 142 7.71 0.78 -10.53
CA VAL A 142 7.24 -0.27 -11.43
C VAL A 142 6.43 0.31 -12.58
N VAL A 143 5.49 1.22 -12.31
CA VAL A 143 4.64 1.81 -13.36
C VAL A 143 5.44 2.75 -14.26
N ALA A 144 6.42 3.48 -13.72
CA ALA A 144 7.29 4.32 -14.53
C ALA A 144 8.26 3.52 -15.43
N ALA A 145 8.55 2.27 -15.06
CA ALA A 145 9.41 1.38 -15.84
C ALA A 145 8.62 0.51 -16.84
N ASN A 146 7.33 0.29 -16.60
CA ASN A 146 6.51 -0.61 -17.38
C ASN A 146 5.61 0.17 -18.34
N GLN A 147 5.65 -0.19 -19.63
CA GLN A 147 4.84 0.44 -20.67
C GLN A 147 3.54 -0.32 -20.94
N ASN A 148 3.26 -1.40 -20.18
CA ASN A 148 2.06 -2.21 -20.33
C ASN A 148 0.98 -1.81 -19.32
N SER A 149 -0.06 -1.15 -19.81
CA SER A 149 -1.17 -0.62 -19.01
C SER A 149 -1.99 -1.69 -18.26
N VAL A 150 -2.08 -2.92 -18.76
CA VAL A 150 -2.78 -4.02 -18.07
C VAL A 150 -1.94 -4.52 -16.90
N LEU A 151 -0.63 -4.71 -17.12
CA LEU A 151 0.29 -5.10 -16.06
C LEU A 151 0.40 -4.00 -15.00
N ASP A 152 0.38 -2.73 -15.39
CA ASP A 152 0.32 -1.59 -14.46
C ASP A 152 -0.90 -1.65 -13.55
N ALA A 153 -2.10 -1.88 -14.12
CA ALA A 153 -3.33 -1.97 -13.35
C ALA A 153 -3.27 -3.09 -12.30
N VAL A 154 -2.71 -4.25 -12.67
CA VAL A 154 -2.52 -5.38 -11.74
C VAL A 154 -1.48 -5.04 -10.67
N MET A 155 -0.36 -4.42 -11.02
CA MET A 155 0.68 -4.05 -10.07
C MET A 155 0.20 -2.99 -9.09
N ILE A 156 -0.51 -1.96 -9.57
CA ILE A 156 -1.16 -0.94 -8.74
C ILE A 156 -2.09 -1.60 -7.73
N LEU A 157 -2.88 -2.58 -8.17
CA LEU A 157 -3.76 -3.32 -7.28
C LEU A 157 -2.98 -4.06 -6.18
N ILE A 158 -1.96 -4.82 -6.58
CA ILE A 158 -1.10 -5.58 -5.65
C ILE A 158 -0.46 -4.64 -4.62
N PHE A 159 0.09 -3.50 -5.06
CA PHE A 159 0.72 -2.52 -4.17
C PHE A 159 -0.28 -1.89 -3.20
N ASN A 160 -1.50 -1.56 -3.66
CA ASN A 160 -2.52 -1.00 -2.78
C ASN A 160 -3.02 -2.02 -1.73
N ILE A 161 -3.22 -3.28 -2.11
CA ILE A 161 -3.59 -4.34 -1.16
C ILE A 161 -2.46 -4.56 -0.15
N SER A 162 -1.22 -4.71 -0.63
CA SER A 162 -0.04 -4.89 0.21
C SER A 162 0.17 -3.71 1.17
N MET A 163 -0.04 -2.49 0.68
CA MET A 163 0.04 -1.26 1.49
C MET A 163 -0.96 -1.28 2.63
N ILE A 164 -2.24 -1.56 2.34
CA ILE A 164 -3.27 -1.60 3.39
C ILE A 164 -2.91 -2.66 4.43
N HIS A 165 -2.53 -3.86 3.99
CA HIS A 165 -2.10 -4.91 4.90
C HIS A 165 -0.92 -4.47 5.80
N LYS A 166 0.10 -3.82 5.23
CA LYS A 166 1.24 -3.29 6.00
C LYS A 166 0.81 -2.22 7.00
N ILE A 167 -0.10 -1.32 6.63
CA ILE A 167 -0.66 -0.29 7.52
C ILE A 167 -1.37 -0.94 8.71
N TYR A 168 -2.32 -1.85 8.49
CA TYR A 168 -3.06 -2.50 9.57
C TYR A 168 -2.16 -3.40 10.42
N SER A 169 -1.19 -4.09 9.80
CA SER A 169 -0.20 -4.87 10.56
C SER A 169 0.67 -3.98 11.44
N SER A 170 0.98 -2.75 11.02
CA SER A 170 1.76 -1.78 11.80
C SER A 170 1.00 -1.39 13.06
N PHE A 171 -0.32 -1.22 12.98
CA PHE A 171 -1.19 -0.98 14.14
C PHE A 171 -1.61 -2.26 14.89
N ARG A 172 -1.22 -3.45 14.40
CA ARG A 172 -1.61 -4.76 14.93
C ARG A 172 -3.13 -4.94 15.03
N MET A 173 -3.83 -4.45 14.03
CA MET A 173 -5.29 -4.54 13.95
C MET A 173 -5.72 -5.55 12.90
N ARG A 174 -6.98 -6.00 13.02
CA ARG A 174 -7.62 -6.78 11.97
C ARG A 174 -7.90 -5.90 10.76
N ASP A 175 -7.40 -6.32 9.61
CA ASP A 175 -7.84 -5.82 8.30
C ASP A 175 -9.36 -6.02 8.16
N SER A 176 -10.16 -4.96 8.08
CA SER A 176 -11.56 -5.13 7.70
C SER A 176 -11.63 -5.28 6.18
N PHE A 177 -11.97 -6.47 5.67
CA PHE A 177 -12.18 -6.68 4.23
C PHE A 177 -13.22 -5.73 3.63
N LEU A 178 -14.17 -5.24 4.43
CA LEU A 178 -15.12 -4.18 4.04
C LEU A 178 -14.44 -2.82 3.85
N ASN A 179 -13.47 -2.49 4.71
CA ASN A 179 -12.66 -1.29 4.55
C ASN A 179 -11.73 -1.44 3.35
N ILE A 180 -11.05 -2.58 3.20
CA ILE A 180 -10.23 -2.90 2.02
C ILE A 180 -11.08 -2.77 0.74
N GLY A 181 -12.30 -3.31 0.72
CA GLY A 181 -13.22 -3.20 -0.42
C GLY A 181 -13.69 -1.77 -0.69
N ARG A 182 -13.90 -0.94 0.35
CA ARG A 182 -14.23 0.48 0.21
C ARG A 182 -13.06 1.28 -0.37
N TYR A 183 -11.85 1.01 0.11
CA TYR A 183 -10.62 1.64 -0.40
C TYR A 183 -10.33 1.16 -1.82
N TYR A 184 -10.41 -0.15 -2.09
CA TYR A 184 -10.33 -0.75 -3.43
C TYR A 184 -11.30 -0.11 -4.41
N ARG A 185 -12.57 0.07 -4.03
CA ARG A 185 -13.56 0.77 -4.87
C ARG A 185 -13.10 2.19 -5.20
N ASN A 186 -12.62 2.94 -4.23
CA ASN A 186 -12.22 4.33 -4.43
C ASN A 186 -10.91 4.43 -5.23
N THR A 187 -9.96 3.54 -5.00
CA THR A 187 -8.69 3.49 -5.72
C THR A 187 -8.85 2.99 -7.16
N VAL A 188 -9.65 1.95 -7.42
CA VAL A 188 -9.94 1.47 -8.78
C VAL A 188 -10.78 2.48 -9.57
N LEU A 189 -11.78 3.11 -8.94
CA LEU A 189 -12.58 4.15 -9.58
C LEU A 189 -11.74 5.39 -9.91
N GLN A 190 -10.72 5.71 -9.12
CA GLN A 190 -9.87 6.88 -9.36
C GLN A 190 -8.58 6.58 -10.13
N ALA A 191 -8.16 5.32 -10.22
CA ALA A 191 -7.11 4.86 -11.14
C ALA A 191 -7.55 4.93 -12.62
N SER A 192 -8.83 5.22 -12.88
CA SER A 192 -9.30 5.57 -14.21
C SER A 192 -8.71 6.93 -14.60
N VAL A 193 -8.00 6.99 -15.73
CA VAL A 193 -7.18 8.13 -16.21
C VAL A 193 -7.85 9.51 -16.04
N THR A 194 -9.16 9.60 -16.20
CA THR A 194 -9.95 10.84 -16.03
C THR A 194 -9.97 11.37 -14.59
N GLY A 195 -10.04 10.50 -13.58
CA GLY A 195 -9.98 10.90 -12.16
C GLY A 195 -8.55 11.15 -11.65
N LEU A 196 -7.55 10.66 -12.39
CA LEU A 196 -6.12 10.84 -12.10
C LEU A 196 -5.68 12.29 -12.30
N PHE A 197 -6.20 12.97 -13.34
CA PHE A 197 -5.88 14.37 -13.63
C PHE A 197 -6.76 15.36 -12.86
N GLU A 198 -8.04 15.07 -12.61
CA GLU A 198 -8.90 15.92 -11.76
C GLU A 198 -8.48 15.95 -10.28
N SER A 199 -7.74 14.93 -9.81
CA SER A 199 -7.33 14.82 -8.40
C SER A 199 -5.92 15.34 -8.11
N LEU A 200 -5.13 15.57 -9.15
CA LEU A 200 -3.86 16.29 -9.08
C LEU A 200 -4.17 17.79 -9.13
N ASP A 201 -3.60 18.58 -8.22
CA ASP A 201 -3.72 20.04 -8.31
C ASP A 201 -3.16 20.51 -9.66
N ASP A 202 -3.82 21.47 -10.31
CA ASP A 202 -3.38 22.06 -11.60
C ASP A 202 -1.91 22.50 -11.55
N GLU A 203 -1.46 22.96 -10.38
CA GLU A 203 -0.08 23.36 -10.11
C GLU A 203 0.94 22.21 -10.26
N ILE A 204 0.55 20.97 -9.90
CA ILE A 204 1.42 19.79 -10.06
C ILE A 204 1.51 19.42 -11.55
N VAL A 205 0.37 19.47 -12.24
CA VAL A 205 0.31 19.23 -13.69
C VAL A 205 1.14 20.27 -14.42
N GLU A 206 1.05 21.54 -14.04
CA GLU A 206 1.82 22.65 -14.62
C GLU A 206 3.33 22.51 -14.36
N ILE A 207 3.76 22.21 -13.14
CA ILE A 207 5.18 22.00 -12.82
C ILE A 207 5.76 20.81 -13.59
N LEU A 208 5.01 19.71 -13.70
CA LEU A 208 5.49 18.53 -14.42
C LEU A 208 5.44 18.72 -15.94
N SER A 209 4.44 19.44 -16.46
CA SER A 209 4.27 19.72 -17.90
C SER A 209 5.27 20.77 -18.40
N SER A 210 5.59 21.80 -17.60
CA SER A 210 6.62 22.78 -17.94
C SER A 210 8.01 22.11 -18.02
N ARG A 211 8.32 21.23 -17.06
CA ARG A 211 9.56 20.43 -17.07
C ARG A 211 9.61 19.40 -18.20
N SER A 212 8.48 18.78 -18.55
CA SER A 212 8.43 17.87 -19.69
C SER A 212 8.70 18.61 -21.00
N LEU A 213 8.07 19.77 -21.21
CA LEU A 213 8.25 20.58 -22.42
C LEU A 213 9.71 21.03 -22.62
N GLU A 214 10.41 21.38 -21.53
CA GLU A 214 11.85 21.72 -21.58
C GLU A 214 12.76 20.53 -21.93
N LEU A 215 12.39 19.31 -21.49
CA LEU A 215 13.14 18.08 -21.76
C LEU A 215 12.87 17.57 -23.18
N THR A 216 11.61 17.58 -23.62
CA THR A 216 11.17 17.18 -24.97
C THR A 216 11.84 18.00 -26.05
N ARG A 217 12.00 19.31 -25.85
CA ARG A 217 12.72 20.19 -26.80
C ARG A 217 14.21 19.84 -26.95
N LYS A 218 14.80 19.11 -26.01
CA LYS A 218 16.24 18.84 -25.96
C LYS A 218 16.62 17.42 -26.35
N ILE A 219 15.70 16.46 -26.22
CA ILE A 219 16.01 15.03 -26.34
C ILE A 219 14.91 14.32 -27.15
N PRO A 220 15.24 13.71 -28.30
CA PRO A 220 14.31 12.78 -28.96
C PRO A 220 14.00 11.63 -28.00
N PHE A 221 12.74 11.20 -27.92
CA PHE A 221 12.20 10.21 -26.96
C PHE A 221 11.96 10.70 -25.51
N ALA A 222 12.22 11.97 -25.17
CA ALA A 222 11.90 12.50 -23.84
C ALA A 222 10.39 12.47 -23.53
N ASP A 223 9.52 12.57 -24.54
CA ASP A 223 8.07 12.43 -24.35
C ASP A 223 7.67 11.06 -23.79
N VAL A 224 8.32 9.98 -24.26
CA VAL A 224 8.02 8.62 -23.80
C VAL A 224 8.47 8.43 -22.35
N ILE A 225 9.65 8.97 -22.01
CA ILE A 225 10.20 8.92 -20.65
C ILE A 225 9.33 9.76 -19.71
N MET A 226 8.96 10.98 -20.11
CA MET A 226 8.14 11.87 -19.31
C MET A 226 6.72 11.35 -19.12
N SER A 227 6.12 10.77 -20.15
CA SER A 227 4.82 10.10 -20.04
C SER A 227 4.86 8.96 -19.01
N SER A 228 5.91 8.13 -19.04
CA SER A 228 6.08 7.03 -18.09
C SER A 228 6.30 7.54 -16.66
N ILE A 229 7.10 8.60 -16.48
CA ILE A 229 7.32 9.24 -15.17
C ILE A 229 6.03 9.87 -14.64
N LEU A 230 5.26 10.56 -15.48
CA LEU A 230 3.97 11.15 -15.13
C LEU A 230 2.96 10.08 -14.69
N GLN A 231 2.89 8.98 -15.44
CA GLN A 231 2.02 7.87 -15.12
C GLN A 231 2.43 7.20 -13.80
N GLY A 232 3.73 6.96 -13.59
CA GLY A 232 4.25 6.47 -12.31
C GLY A 232 3.96 7.45 -11.17
N PHE A 233 4.13 8.75 -11.40
CA PHE A 233 3.89 9.80 -10.40
C PHE A 233 2.43 9.80 -9.96
N ALA A 234 1.50 9.81 -10.91
CA ALA A 234 0.08 9.84 -10.60
C ALA A 234 -0.36 8.58 -9.82
N ASN A 235 0.13 7.39 -10.21
CA ASN A 235 -0.18 6.15 -9.50
C ASN A 235 0.46 6.06 -8.11
N GLY A 236 1.71 6.49 -7.96
CA GLY A 236 2.38 6.61 -6.67
C GLY A 236 1.69 7.61 -5.75
N TYR A 237 1.28 8.77 -6.30
CA TYR A 237 0.55 9.81 -5.58
C TYR A 237 -0.76 9.26 -5.02
N MET A 238 -1.56 8.59 -5.85
CA MET A 238 -2.83 8.01 -5.40
C MET A 238 -2.64 6.92 -4.36
N THR A 239 -1.63 6.07 -4.54
CA THR A 239 -1.26 5.03 -3.57
C THR A 239 -0.94 5.66 -2.22
N TYR A 240 -0.05 6.66 -2.18
CA TYR A 240 0.32 7.32 -0.93
C TYR A 240 -0.84 8.10 -0.31
N TYR A 241 -1.60 8.86 -1.11
CA TYR A 241 -2.76 9.65 -0.66
C TYR A 241 -3.77 8.78 0.07
N TYR A 242 -4.15 7.64 -0.52
CA TYR A 242 -5.12 6.74 0.09
C TYR A 242 -4.58 6.00 1.31
N GLY A 243 -3.31 5.60 1.29
CA GLY A 243 -2.64 5.04 2.45
C GLY A 243 -2.63 6.03 3.61
N TYR A 244 -2.20 7.27 3.35
CA TYR A 244 -2.09 8.31 4.34
C TYR A 244 -3.46 8.77 4.87
N LEU A 245 -4.46 8.93 4.00
CA LEU A 245 -5.84 9.23 4.41
C LEU A 245 -6.42 8.13 5.30
N SER A 246 -6.08 6.86 5.05
CA SER A 246 -6.49 5.74 5.91
C SER A 246 -5.84 5.82 7.29
N ILE A 247 -4.55 6.14 7.35
CA ILE A 247 -3.83 6.36 8.61
C ILE A 247 -4.44 7.53 9.39
N LEU A 248 -4.69 8.67 8.75
CA LEU A 248 -5.31 9.82 9.40
C LEU A 248 -6.74 9.54 9.88
N SER A 249 -7.54 8.83 9.07
CA SER A 249 -8.88 8.40 9.47
C SER A 249 -8.82 7.50 10.69
N PHE A 250 -7.83 6.62 10.75
CA PHE A 250 -7.59 5.77 11.89
C PHE A 250 -7.14 6.57 13.12
N GLU A 251 -6.19 7.50 12.99
CA GLU A 251 -5.78 8.39 14.07
C GLU A 251 -6.96 9.20 14.62
N ARG A 252 -7.83 9.72 13.75
CA ARG A 252 -9.08 10.36 14.18
C ARG A 252 -9.95 9.41 14.99
N THR A 253 -10.19 8.21 14.49
CA THR A 253 -10.99 7.20 15.22
C THR A 253 -10.33 6.82 16.54
N LEU A 254 -9.00 6.79 16.61
CA LEU A 254 -8.23 6.43 17.79
C LEU A 254 -8.30 7.52 18.87
N TYR A 255 -7.91 8.74 18.51
CA TYR A 255 -7.78 9.87 19.44
C TYR A 255 -9.07 10.66 19.65
N GLY A 256 -10.03 10.56 18.73
CA GLY A 256 -11.35 11.17 18.89
C GLY A 256 -11.35 12.64 18.56
N THR A 257 -10.51 13.02 17.61
CA THR A 257 -10.43 14.39 17.16
C THR A 257 -11.69 14.75 16.38
N ASP A 258 -12.24 15.93 16.63
CA ASP A 258 -13.38 16.50 15.87
C ASP A 258 -12.96 17.03 14.50
N GLU A 259 -11.88 16.49 13.92
CA GLU A 259 -11.42 16.89 12.60
C GLU A 259 -12.45 16.45 11.53
N SER A 260 -12.91 17.45 10.76
CA SER A 260 -13.81 17.22 9.63
C SER A 260 -13.14 16.36 8.54
N ASP A 261 -13.95 15.63 7.77
CA ASP A 261 -13.46 14.86 6.62
C ASP A 261 -12.73 15.75 5.60
N VAL A 262 -13.11 17.02 5.50
CA VAL A 262 -12.50 18.00 4.58
C VAL A 262 -11.08 18.35 5.03
N THR A 263 -10.86 18.59 6.32
CA THR A 263 -9.53 18.92 6.85
C THR A 263 -8.57 17.74 6.73
N LEU A 264 -9.06 16.52 6.98
CA LEU A 264 -8.27 15.29 6.81
C LEU A 264 -7.83 15.10 5.35
N ARG A 265 -8.74 15.27 4.39
CA ARG A 265 -8.41 15.17 2.96
C ARG A 265 -7.41 16.24 2.53
N ARG A 266 -7.58 17.48 2.99
CA ARG A 266 -6.65 18.57 2.67
C ARG A 266 -5.24 18.31 3.22
N ARG A 267 -5.15 17.82 4.47
CA ARG A 267 -3.87 17.43 5.07
C ARG A 267 -3.23 16.27 4.30
N ALA A 268 -4.03 15.25 3.95
CA ALA A 268 -3.53 14.12 3.18
C ALA A 268 -2.98 14.54 1.81
N ARG A 269 -3.68 15.41 1.07
CA ARG A 269 -3.19 15.96 -0.21
C ARG A 269 -1.88 16.71 -0.04
N ARG A 270 -1.79 17.60 0.94
CA ARG A 270 -0.57 18.39 1.21
C ARG A 270 0.64 17.51 1.49
N ASP A 271 0.49 16.54 2.40
CA ASP A 271 1.59 15.66 2.78
C ASP A 271 1.97 14.71 1.64
N THR A 272 0.98 14.25 0.85
CA THR A 272 1.22 13.45 -0.36
C THR A 272 1.99 14.22 -1.40
N ARG A 273 1.60 15.46 -1.68
CA ARG A 273 2.30 16.34 -2.61
C ARG A 273 3.76 16.53 -2.19
N SER A 274 4.00 16.85 -0.92
CA SER A 274 5.35 17.02 -0.37
C SER A 274 6.19 15.74 -0.54
N PHE A 275 5.63 14.59 -0.17
CA PHE A 275 6.28 13.29 -0.31
C PHE A 275 6.63 12.97 -1.78
N MET A 276 5.65 13.08 -2.68
CA MET A 276 5.83 12.74 -4.10
C MET A 276 6.82 13.68 -4.80
N MET A 277 6.77 14.99 -4.50
CA MET A 277 7.74 15.95 -5.02
C MET A 277 9.16 15.65 -4.53
N SER A 278 9.32 15.21 -3.27
CA SER A 278 10.63 14.81 -2.75
C SER A 278 11.21 13.58 -3.47
N MET A 279 10.34 12.71 -3.98
CA MET A 279 10.70 11.48 -4.67
C MET A 279 11.09 11.73 -6.13
N VAL A 280 10.38 12.62 -6.83
CA VAL A 280 10.58 12.87 -8.27
C VAL A 280 11.48 14.09 -8.55
N GLY A 281 11.51 15.08 -7.66
CA GLY A 281 12.29 16.30 -7.84
C GLY A 281 13.80 16.03 -7.95
N LYS A 282 14.38 15.25 -7.03
CA LYS A 282 15.83 14.98 -7.02
C LYS A 282 16.28 14.17 -8.24
N PRO A 283 15.61 13.08 -8.65
CA PRO A 283 15.97 12.34 -9.86
C PRO A 283 15.83 13.16 -11.14
N LEU A 284 14.74 13.93 -11.30
CA LEU A 284 14.56 14.81 -12.47
C LEU A 284 15.62 15.91 -12.53
N ASP A 285 15.94 16.54 -11.40
CA ASP A 285 16.99 17.56 -11.34
C ASP A 285 18.37 16.97 -11.67
N GLN A 286 18.66 15.74 -11.22
CA GLN A 286 19.91 15.05 -11.56
C GLN A 286 19.97 14.66 -13.04
N LEU A 287 18.85 14.19 -13.62
CA LEU A 287 18.76 13.86 -15.05
C LEU A 287 18.95 15.11 -15.92
N ALA A 288 18.28 16.21 -15.57
CA ALA A 288 18.44 17.51 -16.25
C ALA A 288 19.89 18.04 -16.14
N LYS A 289 20.54 17.91 -14.97
CA LYS A 289 21.93 18.32 -14.76
C LYS A 289 22.93 17.45 -15.53
N ARG A 290 22.74 16.12 -15.57
CA ARG A 290 23.65 15.19 -16.26
C ARG A 290 23.59 15.30 -17.78
N MET A 291 22.47 15.74 -18.35
CA MET A 291 22.34 15.90 -19.80
C MET A 291 22.70 17.30 -20.32
N LYS A 292 22.82 18.30 -19.45
CA LYS A 292 23.30 19.64 -19.80
C LYS A 292 24.73 19.68 -20.39
N PRO A 293 25.72 18.90 -19.90
CA PRO A 293 27.06 18.88 -20.48
C PRO A 293 27.20 17.97 -21.72
N SER A 294 26.46 16.86 -21.81
CA SER A 294 26.68 15.84 -22.85
C SER A 294 26.18 16.21 -24.25
N PHE A 295 25.19 17.12 -24.36
CA PHE A 295 24.68 17.56 -25.66
C PHE A 295 25.47 18.72 -26.28
N GLY A 296 26.15 19.54 -25.46
CA GLY A 296 27.02 20.61 -25.96
C GLY A 296 28.27 20.08 -26.67
N THR A 297 28.75 18.89 -26.30
CA THR A 297 29.89 18.23 -26.93
C THR A 297 29.48 17.41 -28.17
N PHE A 298 28.26 16.87 -28.19
CA PHE A 298 27.74 16.09 -29.33
C PHE A 298 27.37 16.96 -30.55
N PHE A 299 26.93 18.21 -30.33
CA PHE A 299 26.60 19.16 -31.40
C PHE A 299 27.74 20.12 -31.80
N ASN A 300 28.95 19.96 -31.26
CA ASN A 300 30.12 20.73 -31.69
C ASN A 300 30.96 20.02 -32.79
N PHE A 301 30.51 18.86 -33.28
CA PHE A 301 30.98 18.29 -34.55
C PHE A 301 30.18 18.89 -35.71
N GLY A 302 30.50 20.12 -36.10
CA GLY A 302 29.77 20.75 -37.21
C GLY A 302 30.08 22.21 -37.54
N LYS A 303 31.13 22.80 -36.97
CA LYS A 303 31.66 24.08 -37.46
C LYS A 303 33.13 23.90 -37.84
N LYS A 304 33.38 23.22 -38.95
CA LYS A 304 34.58 23.57 -39.75
C LYS A 304 34.27 24.92 -40.40
N SER A 305 35.16 25.89 -40.21
CA SER A 305 35.10 27.18 -40.90
C SER A 305 35.22 26.92 -42.41
N PRO A 306 34.57 27.71 -43.28
CA PRO A 306 34.71 27.60 -44.74
C PRO A 306 36.09 27.99 -45.30
N ASP A 307 37.13 28.10 -44.46
CA ASP A 307 38.43 28.66 -44.85
C ASP A 307 39.52 27.60 -45.11
N ASP A 308 39.21 26.31 -44.97
CA ASP A 308 40.17 25.21 -45.20
C ASP A 308 40.07 24.56 -46.60
N LEU A 309 39.50 25.26 -47.58
CA LEU A 309 39.33 24.75 -48.97
C LEU A 309 40.17 25.49 -50.03
N ASP A 310 41.22 26.19 -49.63
CA ASP A 310 42.21 26.74 -50.58
C ASP A 310 43.57 26.07 -50.38
N GLY A 311 43.75 24.94 -51.06
CA GLY A 311 45.03 24.27 -51.23
C GLY A 311 45.04 23.57 -52.59
N GLU A 312 45.60 24.23 -53.59
CA GLU A 312 45.69 23.75 -54.98
C GLU A 312 46.41 22.39 -55.11
N PRO A 313 46.10 21.61 -56.16
CA PRO A 313 46.80 20.36 -56.44
C PRO A 313 48.08 20.63 -57.24
N GLU A 314 49.25 20.35 -56.65
CA GLU A 314 50.47 20.10 -57.42
C GLU A 314 50.59 18.60 -57.75
N PHE A 315 50.96 18.35 -59.02
CA PHE A 315 51.21 17.04 -59.63
C PHE A 315 52.41 16.30 -59.05
#